data_AF-A0A2N9I4D0-F1
#
_entry.id   AF-A0A2N9I4D0-F1
#
_cell.length_a   1.000
_cell.length_b   1.000
_cell.length_c   1.000
_cell.angle_alpha   90.00
_cell.angle_beta   90.00
_cell.angle_gamma   90.00
#
_symmetry.space_group_name_H-M   'P 1'
#
loop_
_entity.id
_entity.type
_entity.pdbx_description
1 polymer ?
#
loop_
_entity_poly.entity_id
_entity_poly.type
_entity_poly.pdbx_seq_one_letter_code
_entity_poly.pdbx_strand_id
1 'polypeptide(L)'
;MSMPQLLMARALLTLLEALFVHGAYLRTCLVIPRFVVDCKTEGLFRNLMALEQCHYPSHAYICNYIMLLDFLINTKDDVELLVDKRIIVNSLGSNKAVALMVNKLGQEIVEKNSCFYEARYRILTGTMTTALEP
;
A
#
# COMPACT_ATOMS: atom_id res chain seq x y z
N MET A 1 27.09 -3.66 1.15
CA MET A 1 25.64 -3.47 1.42
C MET A 1 25.42 -2.07 1.94
N SER A 2 24.48 -1.33 1.37
CA SER A 2 24.10 0.01 1.85
C SER A 2 23.13 -0.10 3.04
N MET A 3 23.10 0.88 3.95
CA MET A 3 22.20 0.92 5.12
C MET A 3 20.72 0.54 4.84
N PRO A 4 20.11 0.93 3.70
CA PRO A 4 18.74 0.53 3.38
C PRO A 4 18.54 -0.99 3.25
N GLN A 5 19.53 -1.71 2.73
CA GLN A 5 19.48 -3.16 2.56
C GLN A 5 19.54 -3.88 3.91
N LEU A 6 20.26 -3.32 4.88
CA LEU A 6 20.35 -3.86 6.24
C LEU A 6 19.05 -3.64 7.02
N LEU A 7 18.36 -2.50 6.79
CA LEU A 7 17.06 -2.23 7.40
C LEU A 7 15.98 -3.18 6.87
N MET A 8 15.98 -3.45 5.56
CA MET A 8 15.07 -4.44 4.96
C MET A 8 15.34 -5.86 5.48
N ALA A 9 16.61 -6.26 5.58
CA ALA A 9 16.97 -7.57 6.12
C ALA A 9 16.54 -7.74 7.58
N ARG A 10 16.65 -6.69 8.41
CA ARG A 10 16.13 -6.68 9.78
C ARG A 10 14.61 -6.78 9.82
N ALA A 11 13.90 -6.03 8.97
CA ALA A 11 12.44 -6.09 8.91
C ALA A 11 11.94 -7.47 8.47
N LEU A 12 12.61 -8.11 7.50
CA LEU A 12 12.30 -9.47 7.07
C LEU A 12 12.53 -10.51 8.18
N LEU A 13 13.61 -10.35 8.96
CA LEU A 13 13.92 -11.27 10.06
C LEU A 13 12.91 -11.15 11.20
N THR A 14 12.50 -9.94 11.56
CA THR A 14 11.44 -9.71 12.57
C THR A 14 10.09 -10.27 12.10
N LEU A 15 9.78 -10.19 10.79
CA LEU A 15 8.60 -10.82 10.20
C LEU A 15 8.67 -12.36 10.26
N LEU A 16 9.85 -12.95 10.02
CA LEU A 16 10.02 -14.41 10.07
C LEU A 16 9.90 -14.96 11.50
N GLU A 17 10.44 -14.25 12.49
CA GLU A 17 10.32 -14.61 13.91
C GLU A 17 8.87 -14.50 14.40
N ALA A 18 8.12 -13.48 13.94
CA ALA A 18 6.70 -13.32 14.25
C ALA A 18 5.84 -14.46 13.67
N LEU A 19 6.25 -15.06 12.56
CA LEU A 19 5.57 -16.21 11.94
C LEU A 19 5.87 -17.54 12.66
N PHE A 20 7.05 -17.69 13.27
CA PHE A 20 7.45 -18.95 13.92
C PHE A 20 6.86 -19.13 15.33
N VAL A 21 6.54 -18.03 16.04
CA VAL A 21 5.99 -18.10 17.41
C VAL A 21 4.50 -18.49 17.43
N HIS A 22 3.78 -18.39 16.31
CA HIS A 22 2.37 -18.77 16.21
C HIS A 22 2.13 -19.91 15.22
N GLY A 23 2.52 -21.13 15.61
CA GLY A 23 1.98 -22.32 14.99
C GLY A 23 0.49 -22.49 15.34
N ALA A 24 -0.42 -21.91 14.56
CA ALA A 24 -1.86 -22.29 14.46
C ALA A 24 -2.60 -21.35 13.50
N TYR A 25 -3.34 -21.93 12.53
CA TYR A 25 -4.34 -21.28 11.66
C TYR A 25 -3.86 -20.01 10.94
N LEU A 26 -3.65 -20.09 9.61
CA LEU A 26 -3.39 -18.93 8.76
C LEU A 26 -4.62 -18.00 8.74
N ARG A 27 -4.81 -17.20 9.79
CA ARG A 27 -5.49 -15.91 9.66
C ARG A 27 -4.56 -15.04 8.83
N THR A 28 -4.88 -14.89 7.55
CA THR A 28 -4.25 -13.88 6.69
C THR A 28 -4.53 -12.50 7.29
N CYS A 29 -3.59 -12.00 8.08
CA CYS A 29 -3.66 -10.67 8.66
C CYS A 29 -2.94 -9.71 7.71
N LEU A 30 -3.69 -8.75 7.15
CA LEU A 30 -3.10 -7.64 6.41
C LEU A 30 -2.58 -6.61 7.42
N VAL A 31 -1.27 -6.51 7.55
CA VAL A 31 -0.61 -5.48 8.37
C VAL A 31 -0.29 -4.29 7.46
N ILE A 32 -1.02 -3.18 7.65
CA ILE A 32 -0.80 -1.94 6.91
C ILE A 32 0.04 -1.00 7.79
N PRO A 33 1.22 -0.56 7.33
CA PRO A 33 1.97 0.48 8.02
C PRO A 33 1.13 1.73 8.26
N ARG A 34 1.31 2.37 9.42
CA ARG A 34 0.61 3.61 9.74
C ARG A 34 0.96 4.69 8.71
N PHE A 35 -0.05 5.31 8.12
CA PHE A 35 0.09 6.33 7.08
C PHE A 35 -0.18 7.72 7.66
N VAL A 36 0.87 8.55 7.77
CA VAL A 36 0.76 9.92 8.25
C VAL A 36 0.64 10.85 7.06
N VAL A 37 -0.41 11.67 7.04
CA VAL A 37 -0.75 12.52 5.91
C VAL A 37 -0.69 13.98 6.31
N ASP A 38 0.17 14.74 5.66
CA ASP A 38 0.37 16.17 5.81
C ASP A 38 0.48 16.88 4.45
N CYS A 39 0.76 18.18 4.46
CA CYS A 39 0.88 18.99 3.24
C CYS A 39 2.07 18.63 2.34
N LYS A 40 3.05 17.85 2.83
CA LYS A 40 4.24 17.43 2.06
C LYS A 40 4.09 16.04 1.47
N THR A 41 3.14 15.27 1.99
CA THR A 41 2.94 13.85 1.66
C THR A 41 2.76 13.64 0.16
N GLU A 42 1.89 14.41 -0.50
CA GLU A 42 1.64 14.27 -1.95
C GLU A 42 2.93 14.44 -2.77
N GLY A 43 3.68 15.53 -2.53
CA GLY A 43 4.92 15.81 -3.27
C GLY A 43 6.00 14.76 -3.02
N LEU A 44 6.11 14.27 -1.79
CA LEU A 44 7.06 13.20 -1.45
C LEU A 44 6.75 11.92 -2.24
N PHE A 45 5.48 11.47 -2.23
CA PHE A 45 5.10 10.25 -2.93
C PHE A 45 5.25 10.36 -4.44
N ARG A 46 4.90 11.51 -5.04
CA ARG A 46 5.15 11.76 -6.48
C ARG A 46 6.62 11.59 -6.85
N ASN A 47 7.52 12.15 -6.06
CA ASN A 47 8.96 12.05 -6.30
C ASN A 47 9.48 10.61 -6.13
N LEU A 48 9.01 9.90 -5.10
CA LEU A 48 9.40 8.50 -4.88
C LEU A 48 8.85 7.57 -5.97
N MET A 49 7.60 7.77 -6.38
CA MET A 49 6.99 7.03 -7.48
C MET A 49 7.70 7.29 -8.81
N ALA A 50 8.08 8.55 -9.10
CA ALA A 50 8.84 8.87 -10.29
C ALA A 50 10.24 8.22 -10.27
N LEU A 51 10.94 8.27 -9.14
CA LEU A 51 12.22 7.60 -8.96
C LEU A 51 12.11 6.09 -9.21
N GLU A 52 11.09 5.46 -8.64
CA GLU A 52 10.84 4.03 -8.78
C GLU A 52 10.54 3.64 -10.23
N GLN A 53 9.64 4.39 -10.89
CA GLN A 53 9.24 4.13 -12.27
C GLN A 53 10.38 4.38 -13.27
N CYS A 54 11.24 5.39 -13.04
CA CYS A 54 12.31 5.74 -13.96
C CYS A 54 13.59 4.90 -13.77
N HIS A 55 13.95 4.57 -12.52
CA HIS A 55 15.25 3.98 -12.20
C HIS A 55 15.17 2.56 -11.65
N TYR A 56 14.01 2.13 -11.14
CA TYR A 56 13.84 0.82 -10.52
C TYR A 56 12.58 0.10 -11.03
N PRO A 57 12.42 -0.10 -12.35
CA PRO A 57 11.17 -0.60 -12.94
C PRO A 57 10.75 -1.99 -12.44
N SER A 58 11.67 -2.79 -11.90
CA SER A 58 11.38 -4.11 -11.31
C SER A 58 11.07 -4.08 -9.80
N HIS A 59 11.15 -2.93 -9.14
CA HIS A 59 11.03 -2.80 -7.68
C HIS A 59 9.93 -1.81 -7.31
N ALA A 60 8.68 -2.18 -7.60
CA ALA A 60 7.52 -1.30 -7.50
C ALA A 60 6.98 -1.11 -6.05
N TYR A 61 7.82 -1.03 -5.02
CA TYR A 61 7.37 -1.06 -3.61
C TYR A 61 6.48 0.13 -3.23
N ILE A 62 6.88 1.34 -3.60
CA ILE A 62 6.13 2.57 -3.31
C ILE A 62 4.86 2.62 -4.14
N CYS A 63 4.96 2.29 -5.44
CA CYS A 63 3.79 2.22 -6.31
C CYS A 63 2.79 1.17 -5.80
N ASN A 64 3.26 -0.02 -5.40
CA ASN A 64 2.40 -1.07 -4.82
C ASN A 64 1.71 -0.62 -3.53
N TYR A 65 2.41 0.11 -2.67
CA TYR A 65 1.83 0.65 -1.45
C TYR A 65 0.74 1.69 -1.74
N ILE A 66 0.98 2.59 -2.68
CA ILE A 66 -0.04 3.58 -3.11
C ILE A 66 -1.23 2.89 -3.76
N MET A 67 -1.03 1.87 -4.60
CA MET A 67 -2.12 1.09 -5.18
C MET A 67 -2.98 0.41 -4.12
N LEU A 68 -2.36 -0.13 -3.06
CA LEU A 68 -3.09 -0.70 -1.92
C LEU A 68 -3.93 0.38 -1.22
N LEU A 69 -3.37 1.57 -0.99
CA LEU A 69 -4.11 2.67 -0.37
C LEU A 69 -5.26 3.16 -1.26
N ASP A 70 -5.06 3.32 -2.56
CA ASP A 70 -6.08 3.67 -3.55
C ASP A 70 -7.20 2.63 -3.61
N PHE A 71 -6.85 1.35 -3.45
CA PHE A 71 -7.85 0.30 -3.36
C PHE A 71 -8.71 0.39 -2.09
N LEU A 72 -8.10 0.76 -0.96
CA LEU A 72 -8.77 0.85 0.34
C LEU A 72 -9.53 2.16 0.55
N ILE A 73 -9.13 3.22 -0.14
CA ILE A 73 -9.62 4.59 0.09
C ILE A 73 -10.21 5.10 -1.21
N ASN A 74 -11.53 5.06 -1.36
CA ASN A 74 -12.20 5.69 -2.50
C ASN A 74 -12.95 6.97 -2.09
N THR A 75 -13.41 7.01 -0.84
CA THR A 75 -14.31 8.04 -0.32
C THR A 75 -13.76 8.65 0.97
N LYS A 76 -14.38 9.76 1.41
CA LYS A 76 -14.05 10.36 2.71
C LYS A 76 -14.38 9.43 3.89
N ASP A 77 -15.36 8.55 3.72
CA ASP A 77 -15.86 7.66 4.78
C ASP A 77 -14.86 6.50 4.99
N ASP A 78 -14.20 6.04 3.92
CA ASP A 78 -13.09 5.08 4.03
C ASP A 78 -11.91 5.66 4.82
N VAL A 79 -11.58 6.93 4.58
CA VAL A 79 -10.55 7.64 5.35
C VAL A 79 -10.95 7.77 6.81
N GLU A 80 -12.21 8.13 7.08
CA GLU A 80 -12.74 8.25 8.45
C GLU A 80 -12.58 6.92 9.21
N LEU A 81 -13.00 5.81 8.59
CA LEU A 81 -12.84 4.48 9.16
C LEU A 81 -11.37 4.13 9.45
N LEU A 82 -10.46 4.44 8.53
CA LEU A 82 -9.03 4.13 8.70
C LEU A 82 -8.34 5.05 9.72
N VAL A 83 -8.84 6.29 9.89
CA VAL A 83 -8.42 7.19 10.98
C VAL A 83 -8.88 6.64 12.32
N ASP A 84 -10.13 6.19 12.43
CA ASP A 84 -10.67 5.59 13.66
C ASP A 84 -9.90 4.33 14.07
N LYS A 85 -9.48 3.51 13.09
CA LYS A 85 -8.60 2.35 13.29
C LYS A 85 -7.14 2.71 13.54
N ARG A 86 -6.79 4.01 13.56
CA ARG A 86 -5.43 4.54 13.75
C ARG A 86 -4.43 4.07 12.69
N ILE A 87 -4.93 3.62 11.54
CA ILE A 87 -4.12 3.27 10.37
C ILE A 87 -3.68 4.55 9.67
N ILE A 88 -4.57 5.53 9.54
CA ILE A 88 -4.26 6.86 8.98
C ILE A 88 -4.18 7.90 10.10
N VAL A 89 -3.20 8.80 9.98
CA VAL A 89 -3.15 10.05 10.75
C VAL A 89 -3.38 11.20 9.80
N ASN A 90 -4.54 11.82 9.89
CA ASN A 90 -4.91 12.93 9.03
C ASN A 90 -4.47 14.28 9.65
N SER A 91 -3.36 14.83 9.17
CA SER A 91 -2.89 16.18 9.48
C SER A 91 -3.20 17.21 8.37
N LEU A 92 -3.96 16.82 7.33
CA LEU A 92 -4.52 17.74 6.33
C LEU A 92 -5.81 18.44 6.79
N GLY A 93 -6.44 17.93 7.85
CA GLY A 93 -7.68 18.49 8.42
C GLY A 93 -8.95 18.19 7.61
N SER A 94 -8.87 17.38 6.56
CA SER A 94 -10.03 16.98 5.75
C SER A 94 -9.89 15.56 5.23
N ASN A 95 -10.81 14.68 5.61
CA ASN A 95 -10.83 13.28 5.12
C ASN A 95 -11.05 13.23 3.59
N LYS A 96 -11.84 14.17 3.06
CA LYS A 96 -12.04 14.31 1.61
C LYS A 96 -10.75 14.68 0.89
N ALA A 97 -9.92 15.54 1.49
CA ALA A 97 -8.64 15.91 0.89
C ALA A 97 -7.67 14.71 0.85
N VAL A 98 -7.63 13.90 1.90
CA VAL A 98 -6.83 12.66 1.93
C VAL A 98 -7.29 11.69 0.83
N ALA A 99 -8.59 11.42 0.73
CA ALA A 99 -9.13 10.52 -0.29
C ALA A 99 -8.79 11.00 -1.70
N LEU A 100 -8.98 12.30 -1.98
CA LEU A 100 -8.65 12.88 -3.28
C LEU A 100 -7.15 12.75 -3.60
N MET A 101 -6.28 12.99 -2.63
CA MET A 101 -4.84 12.88 -2.80
C MET A 101 -4.42 11.45 -3.11
N VAL A 102 -4.90 10.46 -2.34
CA VAL A 102 -4.58 9.04 -2.58
C VAL A 102 -5.07 8.60 -3.96
N ASN A 103 -6.30 8.97 -4.34
CA ASN A 103 -6.87 8.60 -5.64
C ASN A 103 -6.09 9.18 -6.82
N LYS A 104 -5.60 10.42 -6.67
CA LYS A 104 -4.73 11.05 -7.68
C LYS A 104 -3.40 10.34 -7.81
N LEU A 105 -2.77 9.97 -6.69
CA LEU A 105 -1.52 9.22 -6.70
C LEU A 105 -1.70 7.85 -7.38
N GLY A 106 -2.80 7.14 -7.09
CA GLY A 106 -3.12 5.86 -7.73
C GLY A 106 -3.22 5.93 -9.26
N GLN A 107 -3.75 7.03 -9.80
CA GLN A 107 -3.89 7.25 -11.25
C GLN A 107 -2.55 7.52 -11.97
N GLU A 108 -1.47 7.82 -11.25
CA GLU A 108 -0.18 8.21 -11.82
C GLU A 108 0.83 7.05 -11.90
N ILE A 109 0.39 5.85 -11.54
CA ILE A 109 1.21 4.65 -11.56
C ILE A 109 1.10 3.97 -12.92
N VAL A 110 2.24 3.76 -13.58
CA VAL A 110 2.29 2.92 -14.79
C VAL A 110 2.06 1.46 -14.41
N GLU A 111 0.92 0.94 -14.86
CA GLU A 111 0.34 -0.34 -14.41
C GLU A 111 1.21 -1.59 -14.60
N LYS A 112 2.18 -1.56 -15.53
CA LYS A 112 2.94 -2.75 -15.95
C LYS A 112 3.80 -3.40 -14.87
N ASN A 113 4.13 -2.69 -13.79
CA ASN A 113 5.12 -3.17 -12.81
C ASN A 113 4.52 -3.46 -11.42
N SER A 114 3.21 -3.27 -11.23
CA SER A 114 2.55 -3.43 -9.93
C SER A 114 2.05 -4.86 -9.72
N CYS A 115 2.31 -5.46 -8.55
CA CYS A 115 1.76 -6.76 -8.19
C CYS A 115 0.27 -6.71 -7.83
N PHE A 116 -0.28 -5.52 -7.59
CA PHE A 116 -1.71 -5.29 -7.34
C PHE A 116 -2.51 -5.06 -8.62
N TYR A 117 -1.85 -4.99 -9.79
CA TYR A 117 -2.51 -4.85 -11.09
C TYR A 117 -3.57 -5.95 -11.30
N GLU A 118 -3.18 -7.21 -11.10
CA GLU A 118 -4.09 -8.36 -11.27
C GLU A 118 -5.26 -8.31 -10.30
N ALA A 119 -5.02 -7.96 -9.03
CA ALA A 119 -6.08 -7.83 -8.04
C ALA A 119 -7.08 -6.73 -8.41
N ARG A 120 -6.58 -5.54 -8.82
CA ARG A 120 -7.42 -4.42 -9.27
C ARG A 120 -8.21 -4.79 -10.52
N TYR A 121 -7.55 -5.36 -11.53
CA TYR A 121 -8.18 -5.77 -12.78
C TYR A 121 -9.30 -6.78 -12.52
N ARG A 122 -9.05 -7.80 -11.69
CA ARG A 122 -10.05 -8.83 -11.36
C ARG A 122 -11.26 -8.27 -10.62
N ILE A 123 -11.05 -7.31 -9.73
CA ILE A 123 -12.15 -6.68 -8.98
C ILE A 123 -12.97 -5.77 -9.90
N LEU A 124 -12.32 -4.97 -10.75
CA LEU A 124 -13.01 -4.08 -11.68
C LEU A 124 -13.77 -4.85 -12.77
N THR A 125 -13.27 -6.01 -13.19
CA THR A 125 -13.90 -6.86 -14.21
C THR A 125 -14.90 -7.86 -13.64
N GLY A 126 -15.05 -7.93 -12.30
CA GLY A 126 -15.97 -8.87 -11.65
C GLY A 126 -15.54 -10.34 -11.74
N THR A 127 -14.27 -10.64 -12.03
CA THR A 127 -13.74 -12.00 -12.21
C THR A 127 -13.23 -12.60 -10.89
N MET A 128 -14.04 -12.54 -9.83
CA MET A 128 -13.84 -13.39 -8.65
C MET A 128 -14.24 -14.83 -8.96
N THR A 129 -13.39 -15.58 -9.65
CA THR A 129 -13.42 -17.04 -9.57
C THR A 129 -12.81 -17.48 -8.25
N THR A 130 -13.69 -17.96 -7.38
CA THR A 130 -13.37 -18.90 -6.30
C THR A 130 -12.79 -20.18 -6.90
N ALA A 131 -11.52 -20.45 -6.62
CA ALA A 131 -10.80 -21.74 -6.67
C ALA A 131 -9.30 -21.37 -6.83
N LEU A 132 -8.35 -21.66 -5.94
CA LEU A 132 -8.19 -22.82 -5.06
C LEU A 132 -8.77 -24.08 -5.69
N GLU A 133 -8.05 -24.57 -6.69
CA GLU A 133 -8.11 -25.96 -7.15
C GLU A 133 -6.65 -26.48 -7.20
N PRO A 134 -6.47 -27.81 -7.06
CA PRO A 134 -5.66 -28.47 -6.03
C PRO A 134 -4.15 -28.58 -6.28
#